data_AF-A0A4P7P0H2-F1
#
_entry.id   AF-A0A4P7P0H2-F1
#
_cell.length_a   1.000
_cell.length_b   1.000
_cell.length_c   1.000
_cell.angle_alpha   90.00
_cell.angle_beta   90.00
_cell.angle_gamma   90.00
#
_symmetry.space_group_name_H-M   'P 1'
#
loop_
_entity.id
_entity.type
_entity.pdbx_description
1 polymer ?
#
loop_
_entity_poly.entity_id
_entity_poly.type
_entity_poly.pdbx_seq_one_letter_code
_entity_poly.pdbx_strand_id
1 'polypeptide(L)'
;MKWILVPVVLFNLLLLSGCEKVSNTAKNIQSDWVGLDRKIEIYSCYSGKLMKTYQGSVRLNPDDKIASSTSFLVDGKKLHTNMCYIVSEIGMKEEPAN
;
A
#
# COMPACT_ATOMS: atom_id res chain seq x y z
N MET A 1 44.36 -17.03 15.28
CA MET A 1 42.98 -17.52 15.18
C MET A 1 41.94 -16.56 15.83
N LYS A 2 42.15 -15.23 15.77
CA LYS A 2 41.26 -14.20 16.37
C LYS A 2 40.55 -13.30 15.36
N TRP A 3 40.86 -13.42 14.07
CA TRP A 3 40.39 -12.53 13.00
C TRP A 3 39.12 -13.03 12.27
N ILE A 4 38.67 -14.27 12.54
CA ILE A 4 37.45 -14.85 11.95
C ILE A 4 36.18 -14.35 12.65
N LEU A 5 36.30 -13.85 13.90
CA LEU A 5 35.15 -13.35 14.67
C LEU A 5 34.61 -12.02 14.12
N VAL A 6 35.47 -11.18 13.54
CA VAL A 6 35.09 -9.85 13.02
C VAL A 6 34.10 -9.92 11.85
N PRO A 7 34.31 -10.71 10.79
CA PRO A 7 33.35 -10.78 9.69
C PRO A 7 32.02 -11.42 10.10
N VAL A 8 32.04 -12.36 11.06
CA VAL A 8 30.82 -12.99 11.57
C VAL A 8 29.96 -12.00 12.35
N VAL A 9 30.58 -11.19 13.22
CA VAL A 9 29.85 -10.15 13.98
C VAL A 9 29.31 -9.07 13.03
N LEU A 10 30.08 -8.67 12.02
CA LEU A 10 29.66 -7.69 11.03
C LEU A 10 28.50 -8.19 10.15
N PHE A 11 28.51 -9.47 9.76
CA PHE A 11 27.42 -10.09 9.03
C PHE A 11 26.13 -10.15 9.85
N ASN A 12 26.21 -10.45 11.15
CA ASN A 12 25.05 -10.45 12.04
C ASN A 12 24.48 -9.04 12.27
N LEU A 13 25.32 -8.00 12.33
CA LEU A 13 24.88 -6.60 12.44
C LEU A 13 24.16 -6.11 11.18
N LEU A 14 24.53 -6.61 10.00
CA LEU A 14 23.85 -6.30 8.73
C LEU A 14 22.47 -6.97 8.63
N LEU A 15 22.27 -8.13 9.25
CA LEU A 15 20.97 -8.82 9.26
C LEU A 15 19.93 -8.12 10.15
N LEU A 16 20.35 -7.48 11.25
CA LEU A 16 19.43 -6.81 12.17
C LEU A 16 18.90 -5.46 11.67
N SER A 17 19.63 -4.74 10.81
CA SER A 17 19.20 -3.43 10.28
C SER A 17 18.32 -3.52 9.02
N GLY A 18 18.03 -4.74 8.53
CA GLY A 18 17.31 -4.97 7.27
C GLY A 18 15.80 -5.23 7.37
N CYS A 19 15.26 -5.59 8.54
CA CYS A 19 13.88 -6.12 8.60
C CYS A 19 12.79 -5.09 8.27
N GLU A 20 12.88 -3.85 8.76
CA GLU A 20 11.83 -2.84 8.51
C GLU A 20 11.82 -2.37 7.05
N LYS A 21 13.01 -2.18 6.47
CA LYS A 21 13.16 -1.74 5.07
C LYS A 21 12.73 -2.83 4.08
N VAL A 22 12.95 -4.10 4.40
CA VAL A 22 12.48 -5.24 3.60
C VAL A 22 10.95 -5.35 3.67
N SER A 23 10.32 -5.12 4.82
CA SER A 23 8.86 -5.12 4.95
C SER A 23 8.19 -4.08 4.03
N ASN A 24 8.68 -2.83 4.04
CA ASN A 24 8.15 -1.80 3.14
C ASN A 24 8.44 -2.09 1.65
N THR A 25 9.61 -2.66 1.34
CA THR A 25 9.95 -3.04 -0.04
C THR A 25 9.05 -4.17 -0.53
N ALA A 26 8.76 -5.17 0.31
CA ALA A 26 7.84 -6.26 -0.03
C ALA A 26 6.40 -5.76 -0.23
N LYS A 27 5.95 -4.78 0.58
CA LYS A 27 4.63 -4.15 0.42
C LYS A 27 4.49 -3.36 -0.87
N ASN A 28 5.51 -2.64 -1.30
CA ASN A 28 5.49 -1.96 -2.60
C ASN A 28 5.32 -2.98 -3.74
N ILE A 29 6.12 -4.06 -3.72
CA ILE A 29 6.02 -5.12 -4.73
C ILE A 29 4.64 -5.80 -4.68
N GLN A 30 4.13 -6.11 -3.49
CA GLN A 30 2.81 -6.71 -3.32
C GLN A 30 1.69 -5.79 -3.79
N SER A 31 1.74 -4.50 -3.46
CA SER A 31 0.75 -3.51 -3.92
C SER A 31 0.77 -3.39 -5.45
N ASP A 32 1.94 -3.43 -6.08
CA ASP A 32 2.07 -3.29 -7.53
C ASP A 32 1.61 -4.54 -8.30
N TRP A 33 1.82 -5.74 -7.75
CA TRP A 33 1.56 -7.01 -8.46
C TRP A 33 0.32 -7.77 -8.00
N VAL A 34 0.00 -7.77 -6.70
CA VAL A 34 -1.08 -8.57 -6.09
C VAL A 34 -2.24 -7.69 -5.62
N GLY A 35 -1.96 -6.43 -5.27
CA GLY A 35 -2.85 -5.53 -4.54
C GLY A 35 -2.85 -5.82 -3.03
N LEU A 36 -3.35 -4.87 -2.24
CA LEU A 36 -3.52 -5.02 -0.79
C LEU A 36 -5.01 -5.02 -0.45
N ASP A 37 -5.38 -5.70 0.63
CA ASP A 37 -6.75 -5.65 1.15
C ASP A 37 -7.07 -4.25 1.66
N ARG A 38 -7.90 -3.55 0.90
CA ARG A 38 -8.31 -2.18 1.20
C ARG A 38 -9.81 -2.02 1.04
N LYS A 39 -10.34 -1.04 1.75
CA LYS A 39 -11.70 -0.54 1.60
C LYS A 39 -11.63 0.82 0.92
N ILE A 40 -12.39 0.98 -0.16
CA ILE A 40 -12.60 2.26 -0.86
C ILE A 40 -13.99 2.76 -0.53
N GLU A 41 -14.09 3.94 0.05
CA GLU A 41 -15.34 4.62 0.31
C GLU A 41 -15.45 5.83 -0.61
N ILE A 42 -16.52 5.88 -1.41
CA ILE A 42 -16.80 6.95 -2.36
C ILE A 42 -17.87 7.86 -1.79
N TYR A 43 -17.59 9.16 -1.78
CA TYR A 43 -18.44 10.20 -1.22
C TYR A 43 -18.84 11.21 -2.30
N SER A 44 -20.02 11.80 -2.12
CA SER A 44 -20.39 13.01 -2.86
C SER A 44 -19.45 14.14 -2.46
N CYS A 45 -18.70 14.71 -3.41
CA CYS A 45 -17.79 15.83 -3.12
C CYS A 45 -18.52 17.09 -2.61
N TYR A 46 -19.80 17.25 -2.94
CA TYR A 46 -20.58 18.41 -2.51
C TYR A 46 -21.17 18.24 -1.11
N SER A 47 -21.73 17.06 -0.80
CA SER A 47 -22.48 16.84 0.44
C SER A 47 -21.72 16.05 1.51
N GLY A 48 -20.59 15.41 1.15
CA GLY A 48 -19.88 14.49 2.04
C GLY A 48 -20.63 13.18 2.31
N LYS A 49 -21.77 12.92 1.64
CA LYS A 49 -22.55 11.70 1.84
C LYS A 49 -21.85 10.49 1.22
N LEU A 50 -21.75 9.39 1.97
CA LEU A 50 -21.28 8.10 1.46
C LEU A 50 -22.22 7.61 0.35
N MET A 51 -21.64 7.36 -0.82
CA MET A 51 -22.36 6.91 -2.02
C MET A 51 -22.19 5.41 -2.22
N LYS A 52 -20.96 4.90 -2.06
CA LYS A 52 -20.65 3.51 -2.32
C LYS A 52 -19.38 3.07 -1.62
N THR A 53 -19.32 1.79 -1.30
CA THR A 53 -18.14 1.15 -0.71
C THR A 53 -17.72 -0.02 -1.58
N TYR A 54 -16.42 -0.16 -1.79
CA TYR A 54 -15.78 -1.31 -2.42
C TYR A 54 -14.74 -1.87 -1.45
N GLN A 55 -14.59 -3.19 -1.42
CA GLN A 55 -13.60 -3.85 -0.58
C GLN A 55 -13.05 -5.05 -1.34
N GLY A 56 -11.75 -5.26 -1.23
CA GLY A 56 -11.04 -6.38 -1.87
C GLY A 56 -9.57 -6.06 -2.03
N SER A 57 -8.90 -6.78 -2.93
CA SER A 57 -7.54 -6.46 -3.31
C SER A 57 -7.54 -5.23 -4.22
N VAL A 58 -7.07 -4.11 -3.67
CA VAL A 58 -7.04 -2.81 -4.35
C VAL A 58 -5.62 -2.46 -4.73
N ARG A 59 -5.42 -1.99 -5.97
CA ARG A 59 -4.22 -1.26 -6.39
C ARG A 59 -4.58 -0.05 -7.25
N LEU A 60 -3.70 0.94 -7.31
CA LEU A 60 -3.81 2.02 -8.29
C LEU A 60 -3.55 1.44 -9.69
N ASN A 61 -4.24 1.97 -10.70
CA ASN A 61 -4.03 1.57 -12.08
C ASN A 61 -3.08 2.57 -12.78
N PRO A 62 -1.76 2.29 -12.87
CA PRO A 62 -0.79 3.20 -13.48
C PRO A 62 -0.97 3.34 -15.00
N ASP A 63 -1.64 2.38 -15.64
CA ASP A 63 -1.85 2.35 -17.09
C ASP A 63 -3.02 3.27 -17.53
N ASP A 64 -3.88 3.66 -16.60
CA ASP A 64 -4.99 4.58 -16.86
C ASP A 64 -4.53 6.04 -16.70
N LYS A 65 -4.07 6.63 -17.81
CA LYS A 65 -3.76 8.06 -17.90
C LYS A 65 -5.01 8.89 -18.17
N ILE A 66 -5.98 8.85 -17.26
CA ILE A 66 -7.17 9.69 -17.40
C ILE A 66 -6.96 10.96 -16.61
N ALA A 67 -6.88 12.08 -17.34
CA ALA A 67 -6.78 13.40 -16.75
C ALA A 67 -7.93 13.62 -15.76
N SER A 68 -7.59 14.07 -14.55
CA SER A 68 -8.55 14.48 -13.50
C SER A 68 -9.43 13.36 -12.91
N SER A 69 -9.03 12.09 -13.01
CA SER A 69 -9.70 10.98 -12.29
C SER A 69 -8.71 9.99 -11.71
N THR A 70 -9.13 9.24 -10.70
CA THR A 70 -8.37 8.11 -10.16
C THR A 70 -8.97 6.81 -10.67
N SER A 71 -8.09 5.89 -11.10
CA SER A 71 -8.45 4.54 -11.52
C SER A 71 -7.89 3.53 -10.52
N PHE A 72 -8.77 2.72 -9.97
CA PHE A 72 -8.45 1.61 -9.08
C PHE A 72 -8.69 0.28 -9.80
N LEU A 73 -7.89 -0.71 -9.49
CA LEU A 73 -8.18 -2.11 -9.77
C LEU A 73 -8.64 -2.75 -8.47
N VAL A 74 -9.91 -3.14 -8.40
CA VAL A 74 -10.51 -3.86 -7.28
C VAL A 74 -10.77 -5.29 -7.74
N ASP A 75 -10.01 -6.25 -7.21
CA ASP A 75 -10.05 -7.66 -7.62
C ASP A 75 -9.90 -7.84 -9.14
N GLY A 76 -8.99 -7.04 -9.74
CA GLY A 76 -8.74 -7.04 -11.18
C GLY A 76 -9.78 -6.31 -12.03
N LYS A 77 -10.87 -5.80 -11.45
CA LYS A 77 -11.89 -5.00 -12.15
C LYS A 77 -11.56 -3.51 -12.02
N LYS A 78 -11.70 -2.78 -13.12
CA LYS A 78 -11.47 -1.33 -13.16
C LYS A 78 -12.61 -0.57 -12.48
N LEU A 79 -12.24 0.34 -11.58
CA LEU A 79 -13.11 1.33 -10.95
C LEU A 79 -12.53 2.72 -11.24
N HIS A 80 -13.28 3.49 -12.02
CA HIS A 80 -12.94 4.88 -12.31
C HIS A 80 -13.83 5.81 -11.53
N THR A 81 -13.23 6.83 -10.93
CA THR A 81 -14.00 7.85 -10.24
C THR A 81 -13.32 9.20 -10.30
N ASN A 82 -14.14 10.23 -10.52
CA ASN A 82 -13.81 11.63 -10.29
C ASN A 82 -14.48 12.16 -9.01
N MET A 83 -15.07 11.27 -8.19
CA MET A 83 -15.65 11.63 -6.91
C MET A 83 -14.61 11.56 -5.80
N CYS A 84 -14.96 12.10 -4.65
CA CYS A 84 -14.12 12.15 -3.47
C CYS A 84 -14.11 10.77 -2.80
N TYR A 85 -12.94 10.32 -2.35
CA TYR A 85 -12.82 8.96 -1.81
C TYR A 85 -11.85 8.88 -0.64
N ILE A 86 -12.04 7.85 0.18
CA ILE A 86 -11.11 7.42 1.23
C ILE A 86 -10.67 6.00 0.89
N VAL A 87 -9.37 5.73 0.95
CA VAL A 87 -8.80 4.39 0.84
C VAL A 87 -8.19 4.03 2.18
N SER A 88 -8.67 2.94 2.79
CA SER A 88 -8.17 2.45 4.07
C SER A 88 -7.63 1.03 3.91
N GLU A 89 -6.44 0.77 4.44
CA GLU A 89 -5.88 -0.58 4.50
C GLU A 89 -6.46 -1.36 5.68
N ILE A 90 -6.89 -2.59 5.45
CA ILE A 90 -7.48 -3.42 6.49
C ILE A 90 -6.35 -4.18 7.19
N GLY A 91 -6.17 -3.96 8.50
CA GLY A 91 -5.24 -4.73 9.34
C GLY A 91 -3.89 -4.07 9.63
N MET A 92 -3.64 -2.84 9.18
CA MET A 92 -2.49 -2.04 9.60
C MET A 92 -2.83 -1.27 10.89
N LYS A 93 -1.92 -1.28 11.88
CA LYS A 93 -1.99 -0.31 12.98
C LYS A 93 -1.53 1.04 12.42
N GLU A 94 -2.38 2.05 12.49
CA GLU A 94 -2.00 3.42 12.14
C GLU A 94 -0.89 3.89 13.09
N GLU A 95 0.26 4.28 12.54
CA GLU A 95 1.25 5.03 13.31
C GLU A 95 0.73 6.47 13.46
N PRO A 96 0.76 7.05 14.67
CA PRO A 96 0.30 8.42 14.86
C PRO A 96 1.13 9.37 14.00
N ALA A 97 0.45 10.23 13.24
CA ALA A 97 1.10 11.34 12.55
C ALA A 97 1.61 12.33 13.60
N ASN A 98 2.93 12.39 13.77
CA ASN A 98 3.60 13.42 14.57
C ASN A 98 3.58 14.78 13.87
#